data_AF-A0A848FR33-F1
#
_entry.id   AF-A0A848FR33-F1
#
_cell.length_a   1.000
_cell.length_b   1.000
_cell.length_c   1.000
_cell.angle_alpha   90.00
_cell.angle_beta   90.00
_cell.angle_gamma   90.00
#
_symmetry.space_group_name_H-M   'P 1'
#
loop_
_entity.id
_entity.type
_entity.pdbx_description
1 polymer ?
#
loop_
_entity_poly.entity_id
_entity_poly.type
_entity_poly.pdbx_seq_one_letter_code
_entity_poly.pdbx_strand_id
1 'polypeptide(L)'
;MVTTDVAQLSKECNAWRETLRSEKQSIANLDLVLQEIARHQSGEDTLIEIDHYHNQFYIQQQNIHDLKHAIRNHHQQVETETQLHNGQVNDDTITDHERLYDDYQHLEHTLKDLKDEFTEFIDRNR
;
A
#
# COMPACT_ATOMS: atom_id res chain seq x y z
N MET A 1 29.45 -7.61 16.12
CA MET A 1 28.63 -7.75 14.91
C MET A 1 27.17 -7.64 15.34
N VAL A 2 26.61 -6.42 15.39
CA VAL A 2 25.17 -6.11 15.61
C VAL A 2 24.93 -4.72 14.98
N THR A 3 25.25 -4.57 13.70
CA THR A 3 24.93 -3.36 12.91
C THR A 3 24.23 -3.72 11.62
N THR A 4 24.16 -5.01 11.30
CA THR A 4 23.59 -5.54 10.06
C THR A 4 22.06 -5.49 10.09
N ASP A 5 21.42 -5.71 11.26
CA ASP A 5 19.95 -5.71 11.38
C ASP A 5 19.33 -4.33 11.15
N VAL A 6 19.83 -3.28 11.80
CA VAL A 6 19.24 -1.93 11.69
C VAL A 6 19.28 -1.39 10.25
N ALA A 7 20.43 -1.50 9.59
CA ALA A 7 20.57 -1.04 8.21
C ALA A 7 19.64 -1.80 7.26
N GLN A 8 19.35 -3.07 7.56
CA GLN A 8 18.40 -3.88 6.82
C GLN A 8 16.96 -3.41 7.07
N LEU A 9 16.52 -3.24 8.32
CA LEU A 9 15.18 -2.73 8.66
C LEU A 9 14.90 -1.39 7.96
N SER A 10 15.87 -0.46 8.00
CA SER A 10 15.74 0.84 7.32
C SER A 10 15.65 0.71 5.80
N LYS A 11 16.42 -0.21 5.22
CA LYS A 11 16.37 -0.46 3.78
C LYS A 11 15.02 -1.05 3.36
N GLU A 12 14.47 -1.98 4.14
CA GLU A 12 13.17 -2.61 3.91
C GLU A 12 12.04 -1.59 4.00
N CYS A 13 12.02 -0.74 5.04
CA CYS A 13 11.07 0.36 5.17
C CYS A 13 11.07 1.30 3.95
N ASN A 14 12.25 1.65 3.44
CA ASN A 14 12.35 2.49 2.25
C ASN A 14 11.86 1.79 0.99
N ALA A 15 12.16 0.49 0.84
CA ALA A 15 11.67 -0.31 -0.28
C ALA A 15 10.14 -0.40 -0.28
N TRP A 16 9.52 -0.73 0.86
CA TRP A 16 8.06 -0.81 0.99
C TRP A 16 7.39 0.53 0.67
N ARG A 17 7.96 1.65 1.16
CA ARG A 17 7.42 2.99 0.89
C ARG A 17 7.46 3.35 -0.59
N GLU A 18 8.50 2.95 -1.31
CA GLU A 18 8.58 3.21 -2.75
C GLU A 18 7.60 2.34 -3.54
N THR A 19 7.45 1.06 -3.17
CA THR A 19 6.40 0.20 -3.76
C THR A 19 5.02 0.79 -3.52
N LEU A 20 4.68 1.14 -2.27
CA LEU A 20 3.40 1.76 -1.91
C LEU A 20 3.15 3.07 -2.67
N ARG A 21 4.20 3.85 -2.96
CA ARG A 21 4.08 5.05 -3.79
C ARG A 21 3.70 4.71 -5.23
N SER A 22 4.36 3.73 -5.82
CA SER A 22 4.03 3.23 -7.17
C SER A 22 2.60 2.70 -7.23
N GLU A 23 2.22 1.91 -6.24
CA GLU A 23 0.87 1.35 -6.10
C GLU A 23 -0.21 2.43 -6.01
N LYS A 24 0.02 3.48 -5.21
CA LYS A 24 -0.92 4.62 -5.14
C LYS A 24 -1.10 5.29 -6.49
N GLN A 25 -0.01 5.49 -7.23
CA GLN A 25 -0.09 6.09 -8.57
C GLN A 25 -0.84 5.17 -9.55
N SER A 26 -0.61 3.86 -9.46
CA SER A 26 -1.33 2.86 -10.25
C SER A 26 -2.84 2.94 -10.00
N ILE A 27 -3.28 2.93 -8.73
CA ILE A 27 -4.71 3.03 -8.38
C ILE A 27 -5.30 4.37 -8.84
N ALA A 28 -4.58 5.48 -8.69
CA ALA A 28 -5.04 6.78 -9.19
C ALA A 28 -5.25 6.77 -10.71
N ASN A 29 -4.37 6.10 -11.47
CA ASN A 29 -4.54 5.97 -12.92
C ASN A 29 -5.75 5.10 -13.28
N LEU A 30 -6.02 4.03 -12.54
CA LEU A 30 -7.18 3.18 -12.76
C LEU A 30 -8.49 3.90 -12.44
N ASP A 31 -8.52 4.75 -11.41
CA ASP A 31 -9.68 5.58 -11.12
C ASP A 31 -9.99 6.57 -12.26
N LEU A 32 -8.96 7.12 -12.93
CA LEU A 32 -9.17 7.94 -14.13
C LEU A 32 -9.78 7.13 -15.28
N VAL A 33 -9.37 5.88 -15.47
CA VAL A 33 -9.94 4.99 -16.49
C VAL A 33 -11.39 4.66 -16.15
N LEU A 34 -11.68 4.35 -14.88
CA LEU A 34 -13.02 4.09 -14.38
C LEU A 34 -13.97 5.27 -14.65
N GLN A 35 -13.52 6.50 -14.37
CA GLN A 35 -14.30 7.71 -14.63
C GLN A 35 -14.60 7.91 -16.12
N GLU A 36 -13.68 7.53 -17.01
CA GLU A 36 -13.91 7.65 -18.45
C GLU A 36 -14.94 6.62 -18.95
N ILE A 37 -14.92 5.39 -18.41
CA ILE A 37 -15.93 4.37 -18.70
C ILE A 37 -17.30 4.85 -18.19
N ALA A 38 -17.36 5.39 -16.97
CA ALA A 38 -18.60 5.88 -16.36
C ALA A 38 -19.32 6.94 -17.21
N ARG A 39 -18.59 7.75 -17.97
CA ARG A 39 -19.18 8.77 -18.86
C ARG A 39 -19.96 8.17 -20.04
N HIS A 40 -19.62 6.96 -20.46
CA HIS A 40 -20.18 6.30 -21.64
C HIS A 40 -21.21 5.23 -21.29
N GLN A 41 -21.44 4.99 -19.99
CA GLN A 41 -22.25 3.90 -19.50
C GLN A 41 -23.60 4.39 -18.96
N SER A 42 -24.69 3.68 -19.28
CA SER A 42 -26.03 4.00 -18.81
C SER A 42 -26.79 2.80 -18.24
N GLY A 43 -26.15 1.63 -18.14
CA GLY A 43 -26.74 0.44 -17.55
C GLY A 43 -26.66 0.50 -16.02
N GLU A 44 -27.79 0.29 -15.35
CA GLU A 44 -27.90 0.34 -13.88
C GLU A 44 -26.90 -0.62 -13.20
N ASP A 45 -26.80 -1.86 -13.67
CA ASP A 45 -25.87 -2.86 -13.12
C ASP A 45 -24.40 -2.42 -13.27
N THR A 46 -24.03 -1.86 -14.43
CA THR A 46 -22.65 -1.39 -14.64
C THR A 46 -22.34 -0.15 -13.80
N LEU A 47 -23.31 0.73 -13.57
CA LEU A 47 -23.13 1.89 -12.68
C LEU A 47 -22.89 1.46 -11.23
N ILE A 48 -23.55 0.39 -10.76
CA ILE A 48 -23.30 -0.19 -9.45
C ILE A 48 -21.88 -0.76 -9.35
N GLU A 49 -21.41 -1.48 -10.37
CA GLU A 49 -20.02 -1.97 -10.43
C GLU A 49 -19.02 -0.80 -10.41
N ILE A 50 -19.31 0.28 -11.13
CA ILE A 50 -18.46 1.48 -11.16
C ILE A 50 -18.35 2.13 -9.79
N ASP A 51 -19.48 2.33 -9.10
CA ASP A 51 -19.50 2.89 -7.75
C ASP A 51 -18.74 1.98 -6.77
N HIS A 52 -18.85 0.65 -6.94
CA HIS A 52 -18.08 -0.29 -6.15
C HIS A 52 -16.57 -0.10 -6.36
N TYR A 53 -16.08 -0.08 -7.60
CA TYR A 53 -14.66 0.13 -7.88
C TYR A 53 -14.15 1.49 -7.40
N HIS A 54 -14.94 2.56 -7.56
CA HIS A 54 -14.56 3.88 -7.07
C HIS A 54 -14.36 3.89 -5.55
N ASN A 55 -15.31 3.27 -4.82
CA ASN A 55 -15.20 3.13 -3.36
C ASN A 55 -14.00 2.27 -2.96
N GLN A 56 -13.75 1.16 -3.67
CA GLN A 56 -12.57 0.31 -3.40
C GLN A 56 -11.27 1.07 -3.64
N PHE A 57 -11.14 1.79 -4.75
CA PHE A 57 -9.95 2.61 -5.02
C PHE A 57 -9.74 3.68 -3.95
N TYR A 58 -10.80 4.35 -3.52
CA TYR A 58 -10.73 5.33 -2.43
C TYR A 58 -10.23 4.70 -1.12
N ILE A 59 -10.81 3.57 -0.71
CA ILE A 59 -10.39 2.83 0.50
C ILE A 59 -8.92 2.42 0.40
N GLN A 60 -8.49 1.86 -0.74
CA GLN A 60 -7.11 1.42 -0.89
C GLN A 60 -6.11 2.59 -0.92
N GLN A 61 -6.47 3.74 -1.48
CA GLN A 61 -5.63 4.94 -1.40
C GLN A 61 -5.44 5.42 0.04
N GLN A 62 -6.47 5.28 0.89
CA GLN A 62 -6.39 5.58 2.32
C GLN A 62 -5.51 4.55 3.05
N ASN A 63 -5.70 3.25 2.79
CA ASN A 63 -4.88 2.19 3.37
C ASN A 63 -3.40 2.36 3.03
N ILE A 64 -3.08 2.66 1.77
CA ILE A 64 -1.70 2.96 1.34
C ILE A 64 -1.14 4.17 2.09
N HIS A 65 -1.94 5.22 2.25
CA HIS A 65 -1.52 6.41 2.97
C HIS A 65 -1.17 6.10 4.42
N ASP A 66 -2.04 5.38 5.11
CA ASP A 66 -1.91 5.07 6.54
C ASP A 66 -0.74 4.12 6.80
N LEU A 67 -0.60 3.06 5.99
CA LEU A 67 0.55 2.15 6.09
C LEU A 67 1.87 2.87 5.81
N LYS A 68 1.92 3.75 4.79
CA LYS A 68 3.14 4.52 4.49
C LYS A 68 3.52 5.44 5.66
N HIS A 69 2.55 6.02 6.37
CA HIS A 69 2.82 6.79 7.58
C HIS A 69 3.30 5.92 8.73
N ALA A 70 2.69 4.75 8.94
CA ALA A 70 3.13 3.80 9.96
C ALA A 70 4.59 3.37 9.73
N ILE A 71 4.95 2.98 8.49
CA ILE A 71 6.32 2.62 8.12
C ILE A 71 7.29 3.80 8.31
N ARG A 72 6.87 5.03 8.00
CA ARG A 72 7.70 6.22 8.24
C ARG A 72 7.96 6.44 9.73
N ASN A 73 6.95 6.30 10.56
CA ASN A 73 7.08 6.48 12.01
C ASN A 73 7.97 5.40 12.61
N HIS A 74 7.78 4.15 12.20
CA HIS A 74 8.63 3.03 12.56
C HIS A 74 10.10 3.25 12.16
N HIS A 75 10.34 3.70 10.92
CA HIS A 75 11.69 4.04 10.47
C HIS A 75 12.37 5.09 11.37
N GLN A 76 11.62 6.12 11.77
CA GLN A 76 12.13 7.15 12.69
C GLN A 76 12.43 6.58 14.08
N GLN A 77 11.60 5.65 14.56
CA GLN A 77 11.80 4.96 15.83
C GLN A 77 13.08 4.10 15.79
N VAL A 78 13.26 3.27 14.75
CA VAL A 78 14.46 2.46 14.53
C VAL A 78 15.72 3.33 14.55
N GLU A 79 15.72 4.46 13.83
CA GLU A 79 16.86 5.40 13.83
C GLU A 79 17.14 5.97 15.22
N THR A 80 16.09 6.32 15.97
CA THR A 80 16.23 6.92 17.31
C THR A 80 16.77 5.91 18.32
N GLU A 81 16.21 4.70 18.35
CA GLU A 81 16.68 3.63 19.26
C GLU A 81 18.12 3.25 18.96
N THR A 82 18.46 3.11 17.69
CA THR A 82 19.83 2.82 17.25
C THR A 82 20.83 3.85 17.76
N GLN A 83 20.47 5.14 17.73
CA GLN A 83 21.33 6.22 18.23
C GLN A 83 21.47 6.17 19.76
N LEU A 84 20.40 5.83 20.48
CA LEU A 84 20.39 5.81 21.94
C LEU A 84 21.03 4.55 22.54
N HIS A 85 20.90 3.40 21.87
CA HIS A 85 21.30 2.08 22.38
C HIS A 85 22.54 1.51 21.68
N ASN A 86 23.47 2.35 21.24
CA ASN A 86 24.74 1.94 20.61
C ASN A 86 24.59 0.97 19.42
N GLY A 87 23.60 1.22 18.56
CA GLY A 87 23.36 0.40 17.36
C GLY A 87 22.41 -0.78 17.57
N GLN A 88 21.77 -0.89 18.73
CA GLN A 88 20.79 -1.93 19.05
C GLN A 88 19.36 -1.39 18.98
N VAL A 89 18.42 -2.24 18.59
CA VAL A 89 16.97 -1.99 18.63
C VAL A 89 16.33 -2.97 19.60
N ASN A 90 15.22 -2.57 20.22
CA ASN A 90 14.51 -3.42 21.16
C ASN A 90 13.66 -4.49 20.44
N ASP A 91 13.34 -5.57 21.13
CA ASP A 91 12.49 -6.66 20.62
C ASP A 91 11.08 -6.16 20.20
N ASP A 92 10.54 -5.15 20.90
CA ASP A 92 9.27 -4.51 20.55
C ASP A 92 9.32 -3.87 19.16
N THR A 93 10.45 -3.24 18.82
CA THR A 93 10.67 -2.62 17.51
C THR A 93 10.78 -3.68 16.42
N ILE A 94 11.45 -4.79 16.69
CA ILE A 94 11.49 -5.92 15.74
C ILE A 94 10.08 -6.47 15.50
N THR A 95 9.30 -6.65 16.57
CA THR A 95 7.91 -7.13 16.48
C THR A 95 7.01 -6.19 15.68
N ASP A 96 7.15 -4.87 15.87
CA ASP A 96 6.42 -3.88 15.08
C ASP A 96 6.83 -3.92 13.60
N HIS A 97 8.11 -4.18 13.31
CA HIS A 97 8.58 -4.34 11.94
C HIS A 97 7.95 -5.55 11.23
N GLU A 98 7.89 -6.70 11.91
CA GLU A 98 7.23 -7.91 11.39
C GLU A 98 5.75 -7.65 11.13
N ARG A 99 5.06 -6.95 12.03
CA ARG A 99 3.66 -6.57 11.83
C ARG A 99 3.48 -5.67 10.60
N LEU A 100 4.36 -4.68 10.42
CA LEU A 100 4.31 -3.80 9.25
C LEU A 100 4.60 -4.54 7.95
N TYR A 101 5.45 -5.57 8.01
CA TYR A 101 5.69 -6.46 6.87
C TYR A 101 4.42 -7.23 6.51
N ASP A 102 3.73 -7.83 7.49
CA ASP A 102 2.47 -8.53 7.26
C ASP A 102 1.38 -7.60 6.69
N ASP A 103 1.23 -6.40 7.28
CA ASP A 103 0.30 -5.37 6.80
C ASP A 103 0.63 -4.97 5.35
N TYR A 104 1.93 -4.85 5.02
CA TYR A 104 2.41 -4.56 3.67
C TYR A 104 2.08 -5.69 2.69
N GLN A 105 2.37 -6.95 3.03
CA GLN A 105 2.08 -8.09 2.16
C GLN A 105 0.58 -8.25 1.92
N HIS A 106 -0.23 -8.06 2.96
CA HIS A 106 -1.67 -8.13 2.84
C HIS A 106 -2.21 -7.05 1.89
N LEU A 107 -1.77 -5.81 2.06
CA LEU A 107 -2.18 -4.71 1.19
C LEU A 107 -1.70 -4.92 -0.25
N GLU A 108 -0.47 -5.40 -0.47
CA GLU A 108 0.03 -5.70 -1.82
C GLU A 108 -0.85 -6.75 -2.52
N HIS A 109 -1.25 -7.81 -1.81
CA HIS A 109 -2.17 -8.82 -2.33
C HIS A 109 -3.54 -8.24 -2.65
N THR A 110 -4.15 -7.49 -1.73
CA THR A 110 -5.45 -6.84 -1.95
C THR A 110 -5.43 -5.90 -3.16
N LEU A 111 -4.34 -5.13 -3.32
CA LEU A 111 -4.18 -4.24 -4.46
C LEU A 111 -4.07 -5.02 -5.77
N LYS A 112 -3.31 -6.12 -5.77
CA LYS A 112 -3.19 -6.97 -6.95
C LYS A 112 -4.53 -7.55 -7.36
N ASP A 113 -5.26 -8.17 -6.41
CA ASP A 113 -6.57 -8.77 -6.68
C ASP A 113 -7.53 -7.72 -7.24
N LEU A 114 -7.59 -6.53 -6.63
CA LEU A 114 -8.44 -5.43 -7.08
C LEU A 114 -8.12 -4.98 -8.51
N LYS A 115 -6.83 -4.92 -8.87
CA LYS A 115 -6.40 -4.55 -10.23
C LYS A 115 -6.75 -5.62 -11.26
N ASP A 116 -6.58 -6.88 -10.90
CA ASP A 116 -6.91 -8.02 -11.75
C ASP A 116 -8.44 -8.06 -12.00
N GLU A 117 -9.25 -7.95 -10.94
CA GLU A 117 -10.71 -7.84 -11.02
C GLU A 117 -11.16 -6.63 -11.87
N PHE A 118 -10.54 -5.47 -11.68
CA PHE A 118 -10.87 -4.28 -12.47
C PHE A 118 -10.49 -4.43 -13.95
N THR A 119 -9.38 -5.12 -14.24
CA THR A 119 -8.97 -5.40 -15.63
C THR A 119 -10.01 -6.28 -16.31
N GLU A 120 -10.50 -7.33 -15.64
CA GLU A 120 -11.60 -8.15 -16.15
C GLU A 120 -12.88 -7.33 -16.36
N PHE A 121 -13.21 -6.42 -15.44
CA PHE A 121 -14.33 -5.51 -15.60
C PHE A 121 -14.21 -4.64 -16.85
N ILE A 122 -13.03 -4.07 -17.12
CA ILE A 122 -12.77 -3.28 -18.33
C ILE A 122 -12.98 -4.15 -19.58
N ASP A 123 -12.40 -5.35 -19.61
CA ASP A 123 -12.48 -6.22 -20.78
C ASP A 123 -13.92 -6.66 -21.09
N ARG A 124 -14.78 -6.78 -20.06
CA ARG A 124 -16.22 -7.05 -20.24
C ARG A 124 -17.02 -5.85 -20.76
N ASN A 125 -16.57 -4.62 -20.48
CA ASN A 125 -17.31 -3.38 -20.77
C ASN A 125 -16.68 -2.54 -21.90
N ARG A 126 -15.72 -3.12 -22.63
CA ARG A 126 -15.07 -2.51 -23.79
C ARG A 126 -15.79 -2.84 -25.10
#